data_AF-A0A372JS35-F1
#
_entry.id   AF-A0A372JS35-F1
#
_cell.length_a   1.000
_cell.length_b   1.000
_cell.length_c   1.000
_cell.angle_alpha   90.00
_cell.angle_beta   90.00
_cell.angle_gamma   90.00
#
_symmetry.space_group_name_H-M   'P 1'
#
loop_
_entity.id
_entity.type
_entity.pdbx_description
1 polymer ?
#
loop_
_entity_poly.entity_id
_entity_poly.type
_entity_poly.pdbx_seq_one_letter_code
_entity_poly.pdbx_strand_id
1 'polypeptide(L)' 'MEDETPQGEEKRTQIYSKRTKTADGRTYYDNVEAESLEDAYRRYGHSAFEGAQIDIVLADPWDIAMGERGLSY' A
#
# COMPACT_ATOMS: atom_id res chain seq x y z
N MET A 1 -23.11 6.86 -37.27
CA MET A 1 -21.80 6.24 -37.00
C MET A 1 -21.65 6.28 -35.50
N GLU A 2 -21.88 5.14 -34.87
CA GLU A 2 -21.86 4.96 -33.42
C GLU A 2 -20.40 4.83 -32.95
N ASP A 3 -20.00 5.77 -32.10
CA ASP A 3 -19.27 5.62 -30.84
C ASP A 3 -18.62 4.26 -30.54
N GLU A 4 -17.30 4.15 -30.68
CA GLU A 4 -16.47 3.18 -29.96
C GLU A 4 -15.08 3.78 -29.70
N THR A 5 -15.00 4.79 -28.83
CA THR A 5 -13.74 5.02 -28.10
C THR A 5 -13.52 3.79 -27.22
N PRO A 6 -12.37 3.07 -27.33
CA PRO A 6 -12.06 2.05 -26.36
C PRO A 6 -12.02 2.74 -24.99
N GLN A 7 -12.99 2.36 -24.15
CA GLN A 7 -13.13 2.79 -22.77
C GLN A 7 -11.76 2.75 -22.13
N GLY A 8 -11.40 3.87 -21.50
CA GLY A 8 -10.08 4.09 -20.92
C GLY A 8 -9.64 2.85 -20.13
N GLU A 9 -8.37 2.49 -20.26
CA GLU A 9 -7.74 1.50 -19.40
C GLU A 9 -8.15 1.83 -17.96
N GLU A 10 -9.11 1.07 -17.42
CA GLU A 10 -9.38 1.05 -15.99
C GLU A 10 -8.05 0.61 -15.38
N LYS A 11 -7.25 1.57 -14.94
CA LYS A 11 -6.00 1.31 -14.25
C LYS A 11 -6.39 0.49 -13.04
N ARG A 12 -6.21 -0.83 -13.14
CA ARG A 12 -6.55 -1.77 -12.08
C ARG A 12 -5.71 -1.40 -10.88
N THR A 13 -6.34 -0.79 -9.88
CA THR A 13 -5.69 -0.50 -8.61
C THR A 13 -5.34 -1.82 -7.94
N GLN A 14 -4.17 -1.87 -7.33
CA GLN A 14 -3.70 -2.98 -6.53
C GLN A 14 -3.53 -2.52 -5.09
N ILE A 15 -3.66 -3.46 -4.15
CA ILE A 15 -3.43 -3.15 -2.73
C ILE A 15 -1.93 -3.28 -2.46
N TYR A 16 -1.33 -2.23 -1.92
CA TYR A 16 0.04 -2.20 -1.46
C TYR A 16 0.07 -2.08 0.06
N SER A 17 0.87 -2.92 0.71
CA SER A 17 1.08 -2.89 2.14
C SER A 17 2.36 -2.16 2.49
N LYS A 18 2.25 -1.18 3.38
CA LYS A 18 3.36 -0.51 4.04
C LYS A 18 3.64 -1.21 5.36
N ARG A 19 4.80 -1.85 5.43
CA ARG A 19 5.34 -2.49 6.62
C ARG A 19 6.30 -1.54 7.29
N THR A 20 5.92 -1.02 8.45
CA THR A 20 6.76 -0.13 9.26
C THR A 20 7.34 -0.92 10.42
N LYS A 21 8.64 -1.20 10.37
CA LYS A 21 9.36 -1.88 11.44
C LYS A 21 10.01 -0.85 12.37
N THR A 22 9.57 -0.80 13.62
CA THR A 22 10.10 0.11 14.63
C THR A 22 11.32 -0.50 15.34
N ALA A 23 12.11 0.35 16.00
CA ALA A 23 13.35 -0.07 16.68
C ALA A 23 13.14 -1.07 17.83
N ASP A 24 11.92 -1.12 18.40
CA ASP A 24 11.51 -2.09 19.42
C ASP A 24 11.14 -3.47 18.84
N GLY A 25 11.24 -3.64 17.52
CA GLY A 25 10.99 -4.90 16.81
C GLY A 25 9.54 -5.09 16.34
N ARG A 26 8.63 -4.16 16.65
CA ARG A 26 7.24 -4.23 16.19
C ARG A 26 7.12 -3.89 14.72
N THR A 27 6.21 -4.57 14.03
CA THR A 27 5.85 -4.29 12.64
C THR A 27 4.39 -3.84 12.56
N TYR A 28 4.19 -2.67 11.99
CA TYR A 28 2.87 -2.11 11.68
C TYR A 28 2.58 -2.31 10.20
N TYR A 29 1.34 -2.66 9.89
CA TYR A 29 0.87 -2.88 8.53
C TYR A 29 -0.20 -1.84 8.22
N ASP A 30 0.00 -1.09 7.15
CA ASP A 30 -0.98 -0.17 6.58
C ASP A 30 -1.21 -0.55 5.13
N ASN A 31 -2.43 -0.46 4.62
CA ASN A 31 -2.78 -0.93 3.28
C ASN A 31 -3.41 0.21 2.48
N VAL A 32 -2.99 0.34 1.22
CA VAL A 32 -3.46 1.38 0.31
C VAL A 32 -3.74 0.79 -1.05
N GLU A 33 -4.89 1.11 -1.61
CA GLU A 33 -5.14 0.87 -3.02
C GLU A 33 -4.37 1.92 -3.84
N ALA A 34 -3.56 1.50 -4.79
CA ALA A 34 -2.79 2.39 -5.64
C ALA A 34 -2.64 1.82 -7.05
N GLU A 35 -2.41 2.69 -8.02
CA GLU A 35 -2.26 2.29 -9.43
C GLU A 35 -0.86 1.69 -9.70
N SER A 36 0.11 1.96 -8.84
CA SER A 36 1.49 1.49 -8.93
C SER A 36 2.21 1.62 -7.59
N LEU A 37 3.40 1.01 -7.48
CA LEU A 37 4.26 1.16 -6.31
C LEU A 37 4.65 2.63 -6.07
N GLU A 38 4.97 3.39 -7.12
CA GLU A 38 5.28 4.83 -7.00
C GLU A 38 4.10 5.63 -6.44
N ASP A 39 2.88 5.31 -6.88
CA ASP A 39 1.65 5.92 -6.37
C ASP A 39 1.43 5.54 -4.89
N ALA A 40 1.71 4.30 -4.50
CA ALA A 40 1.67 3.87 -3.11
C ALA A 40 2.67 4.67 -2.25
N TYR A 41 3.93 4.82 -2.70
CA TYR A 41 4.93 5.66 -2.01
C TYR A 41 4.48 7.12 -1.88
N ARG A 42 3.85 7.69 -2.92
CA ARG A 42 3.28 9.05 -2.86
C ARG A 42 2.16 9.16 -1.84
N ARG A 43 1.21 8.21 -1.83
CA ARG A 43 0.05 8.21 -0.90
C ARG A 43 0.47 8.05 0.55
N TYR A 44 1.46 7.19 0.83
CA TYR A 44 1.94 6.98 2.20
C TYR A 44 2.77 8.13 2.77
N GLY A 45 3.23 9.05 1.91
CA GLY A 45 4.12 10.15 2.29
C GLY A 45 5.46 9.69 2.88
N HIS A 46 6.37 10.65 3.09
CA HIS A 46 7.54 10.43 3.94
C HIS A 46 7.05 10.12 5.36
N SER A 47 6.96 8.84 5.73
CA SER A 47 6.46 8.46 7.05
C SER A 47 7.38 9.02 8.15
N ALA A 48 6.77 9.69 9.12
CA ALA A 48 7.44 10.48 10.17
C ALA A 48 8.05 9.65 11.31
N PHE A 49 8.30 8.34 11.13
CA PHE A 49 8.93 7.52 12.17
C PHE A 49 10.45 7.53 12.00
N GLU A 50 11.09 8.46 12.70
CA GLU A 50 12.54 8.55 12.79
C GLU A 50 13.11 7.22 13.34
N GLY A 51 13.95 6.56 12.55
CA GLY A 51 14.55 5.26 12.90
C GLY A 51 13.69 4.01 12.60
N ALA A 52 12.53 4.15 11.96
CA ALA A 52 11.77 2.98 11.47
C ALA A 52 12.18 2.61 10.05
N GLN A 53 12.31 1.31 9.79
CA GLN A 53 12.48 0.79 8.44
C GLN A 53 11.11 0.63 7.79
N ILE A 54 10.92 1.23 6.62
CA ILE A 54 9.65 1.20 5.89
C ILE A 54 9.86 0.45 4.59
N ASP A 55 9.02 -0.54 4.36
CA ASP A 55 8.98 -1.33 3.15
C ASP A 55 7.56 -1.25 2.58
N ILE A 56 7.40 -0.91 1.30
CA ILE A 56 6.09 -0.90 0.63
C ILE A 56 6.13 -1.97 -0.45
N VAL A 57 5.24 -2.94 -0.35
CA VAL A 57 5.16 -4.10 -1.24
C VAL A 57 3.73 -4.31 -1.71
N LEU A 58 3.56 -5.08 -2.78
CA LEU A 58 2.24 -5.58 -3.14
C LEU A 58 1.70 -6.41 -1.96
N ALA A 59 0.48 -6.12 -1.51
CA ALA A 59 -0.08 -6.74 -0.32
C ALA A 59 -0.48 -8.19 -0.62
N ASP A 60 0.10 -9.13 0.11
CA ASP A 60 -0.39 -10.50 0.13
C ASP A 60 -1.69 -10.58 0.96
N PRO A 61 -2.51 -11.65 0.83
CA PRO A 61 -3.74 -11.80 1.61
C PRO A 61 -3.54 -11.67 3.13
N TRP A 62 -2.35 -12.03 3.63
CA TRP A 62 -1.98 -11.85 5.02
C TRP A 62 -1.78 -10.38 5.39
N ASP A 63 -1.09 -9.60 4.56
CA ASP A 63 -0.90 -8.17 4.80
C ASP A 63 -2.23 -7.41 4.81
N ILE A 64 -3.13 -7.78 3.89
CA ILE A 64 -4.49 -7.24 3.83
C ILE A 64 -5.19 -7.46 5.17
N ALA A 65 -5.22 -8.70 5.65
CA ALA A 65 -5.84 -9.05 6.91
C ALA A 65 -5.19 -8.38 8.13
N MET A 66 -3.88 -8.14 8.10
CA MET A 66 -3.18 -7.46 9.20
C MET A 66 -3.48 -5.96 9.25
N GLY A 67 -3.44 -5.28 8.11
CA GLY A 67 -3.76 -3.85 8.03
C GLY A 67 -5.24 -3.55 8.28
N GLU A 68 -6.17 -4.40 7.82
CA GLU A 68 -7.61 -4.24 8.14
C GLU A 68 -7.90 -4.36 9.63
N ARG A 69 -7.10 -5.13 10.37
CA ARG A 69 -7.29 -5.33 11.82
C ARG A 69 -6.58 -4.26 12.66
N GLY A 70 -5.81 -3.36 12.04
CA GLY A 70 -4.99 -2.38 12.75
C GLY A 70 -3.97 -3.02 13.69
N LEU A 71 -3.54 -4.26 13.40
CA LEU A 71 -2.70 -5.05 14.31
C LEU A 71 -1.22 -4.75 14.06
N SER A 72 -0.52 -4.42 15.13
CA SER A 72 0.94 -4.47 15.19
C SER A 72 1.39 -5.82 15.74
N TYR A 73 2.47 -6.37 15.19
CA TYR A 73 3.09 -7.62 15.63
C TYR A 73 4.51 -7.37 16.14
#